data_AF-A0A843GJW4-F1
#
_entry.id   AF-A0A843GJW4-F1
#
_cell.length_a   1.000
_cell.length_b   1.000
_cell.length_c   1.000
_cell.angle_alpha   90.00
_cell.angle_beta   90.00
_cell.angle_gamma   90.00
#
_symmetry.space_group_name_H-M   'P 1'
#
loop_
_entity.id
_entity.type
_entity.pdbx_description
1 polymer ?
#
loop_
_entity_poly.entity_id
_entity_poly.type
_entity_poly.pdbx_seq_one_letter_code
_entity_poly.pdbx_strand_id
1 'polypeptide(L)'
;MKYASPYYARQSKFNTSPSNMNRLCRQIEKWEKSFKWMRSYKDFDWHIMIDEEVGFDFEKFCLVEQIFIDFCKEMKELTDLQQEIRSRETYKEEYADIMSYADAKYFTIDWAYYYDLYRNRCLAVCPDRRMLANIAVTLCYQKYPGKNKKFMWRVAADGILENIKAVDIELPVKDRNGSYFYLGKRYGKELWNYDKRDNRS
;
A
#
# COMPACT_ATOMS: atom_id res chain seq x y z
N MET A 1 28.79 -25.40 -11.22
CA MET A 1 29.92 -25.05 -10.33
C MET A 1 30.91 -26.20 -10.31
N LYS A 2 32.18 -25.98 -10.64
CA LYS A 2 33.23 -26.98 -10.41
C LYS A 2 33.64 -26.86 -8.93
N TYR A 3 33.34 -27.88 -8.13
CA TYR A 3 33.76 -27.91 -6.73
C TYR A 3 35.26 -28.20 -6.64
N ALA A 4 35.95 -27.59 -5.67
CA ALA A 4 37.40 -27.71 -5.51
C ALA A 4 37.87 -29.14 -5.14
N SER A 5 36.97 -30.01 -4.66
CA SER A 5 37.27 -31.41 -4.34
C SER A 5 36.00 -32.28 -4.34
N PRO A 6 36.12 -33.61 -4.63
CA PRO A 6 35.02 -34.58 -4.51
C PRO A 6 34.38 -34.66 -3.11
N TYR A 7 35.09 -34.17 -2.09
CA TYR A 7 34.58 -34.06 -0.72
C TYR A 7 33.44 -33.03 -0.62
N TYR A 8 33.63 -31.85 -1.20
CA TYR A 8 32.63 -30.78 -1.17
C TYR A 8 31.43 -31.07 -2.08
N ALA A 9 31.62 -31.86 -3.15
CA ALA A 9 30.54 -32.26 -4.05
C ALA A 9 29.49 -33.19 -3.38
N ARG A 10 29.85 -33.86 -2.29
CA ARG A 10 28.98 -34.80 -1.57
C ARG A 10 28.24 -34.17 -0.38
N GLN A 11 28.55 -32.92 -0.03
CA GLN A 11 27.86 -32.23 1.06
C GLN A 11 26.55 -31.60 0.55
N SER A 12 25.42 -32.15 0.99
CA SER A 12 24.09 -31.60 0.69
C SER A 12 23.75 -30.34 1.50
N LYS A 13 24.49 -30.08 2.58
CA LYS A 13 24.33 -28.92 3.47
C LYS A 13 25.68 -28.27 3.74
N PHE A 14 25.69 -26.95 3.91
CA PHE A 14 26.88 -26.21 4.30
C PHE A 14 27.39 -26.66 5.67
N ASN A 15 28.72 -26.75 5.82
CA ASN A 15 29.36 -27.10 7.08
C ASN A 15 29.09 -26.02 8.14
N THR A 16 28.48 -26.40 9.27
CA THR A 16 28.14 -25.51 10.39
C THR A 16 29.10 -25.57 11.58
N SER A 17 30.26 -26.25 11.44
CA SER A 17 31.29 -26.32 12.50
C SER A 17 31.70 -24.93 13.01
N PRO A 18 32.12 -24.78 14.28
CA PRO A 18 32.49 -23.50 14.88
C PRO A 18 33.89 -23.03 14.42
N SER A 19 34.12 -22.92 13.11
CA SER A 19 35.33 -22.34 12.53
C SER A 19 35.29 -20.81 12.58
N ASN A 20 36.46 -20.17 12.50
CA ASN A 20 36.57 -18.71 12.42
C ASN A 20 35.76 -18.13 11.24
N MET A 21 35.78 -18.80 10.09
CA MET A 21 35.00 -18.42 8.92
C MET A 21 33.50 -18.48 9.18
N ASN A 22 33.00 -19.58 9.76
CA ASN A 22 31.58 -19.71 10.07
C ASN A 22 31.13 -18.74 11.17
N ARG A 23 32.00 -18.42 12.12
CA ARG A 23 31.76 -17.40 13.15
C ARG A 23 31.62 -16.01 12.52
N LEU A 24 32.49 -15.65 11.59
CA LEU A 24 32.44 -14.39 10.85
C LEU A 24 31.18 -14.30 9.98
N CYS A 25 30.84 -15.35 9.22
CA CYS A 25 29.60 -15.40 8.45
C CYS A 25 28.37 -15.18 9.34
N ARG A 26 28.28 -15.85 10.50
CA ARG A 26 27.17 -15.66 11.45
C ARG A 26 27.11 -14.25 12.02
N GLN A 27 28.26 -13.61 12.26
CA GLN A 27 28.30 -12.22 12.72
C GLN A 27 27.79 -11.26 11.65
N ILE A 28 28.20 -11.44 10.39
CA ILE A 28 27.71 -10.66 9.25
C ILE A 28 26.21 -10.88 9.08
N GLU A 29 25.72 -12.12 9.11
CA GLU A 29 24.29 -12.41 9.02
C GLU A 29 23.49 -11.81 10.17
N LYS A 30 24.02 -11.84 11.40
CA LYS A 30 23.37 -11.22 12.57
C LYS A 30 23.29 -9.70 12.41
N TRP A 31 24.37 -9.09 11.93
CA TRP A 31 24.42 -7.67 11.61
C TRP A 31 23.46 -7.31 10.46
N GLU A 32 23.46 -8.04 9.35
CA GLU A 32 22.53 -7.84 8.23
C GLU A 32 21.07 -7.99 8.66
N LYS A 33 20.75 -9.04 9.44
CA LYS A 33 19.42 -9.23 10.03
C LYS A 33 19.05 -8.04 10.90
N SER A 34 19.97 -7.49 11.67
CA SER A 34 19.68 -6.30 12.48
C SER A 34 19.25 -5.10 11.63
N PHE A 35 19.83 -4.89 10.43
CA PHE A 35 19.38 -3.86 9.49
C PHE A 35 18.03 -4.19 8.84
N LYS A 36 17.83 -5.45 8.41
CA LYS A 36 16.60 -5.88 7.75
C LYS A 36 15.37 -5.75 8.65
N TRP A 37 15.55 -5.97 9.96
CA TRP A 37 14.48 -5.93 10.96
C TRP A 37 14.41 -4.60 11.74
N MET A 38 15.42 -3.73 11.70
CA MET A 38 15.33 -2.31 12.10
C MET A 38 14.62 -1.46 11.05
N ARG A 39 13.51 -1.95 10.53
CA ARG A 39 12.57 -1.08 9.83
C ARG A 39 11.83 -0.27 10.90
N SER A 40 12.49 0.77 11.42
CA SER A 40 11.81 1.88 12.08
C SER A 40 11.11 2.68 10.99
N TYR A 41 10.06 2.10 10.39
CA TYR A 41 9.09 2.95 9.73
C TYR A 41 8.39 3.67 10.88
N LYS A 42 8.57 4.99 10.94
CA LYS A 42 7.55 5.83 11.58
C LYS A 42 6.20 5.44 10.95
N ASP A 43 5.16 5.38 11.76
CA ASP A 43 3.81 5.17 11.25
C ASP A 43 3.56 6.11 10.09
N PHE A 44 2.93 5.59 9.04
CA PHE A 44 2.68 6.35 7.82
C PHE A 44 1.90 7.63 8.15
N ASP A 45 2.49 8.77 7.84
CA ASP A 45 1.85 10.06 8.07
C ASP A 45 0.78 10.31 7.00
N TRP A 46 -0.48 10.12 7.38
CA TRP A 46 -1.63 10.28 6.49
C TRP A 46 -2.03 11.75 6.27
N HIS A 47 -1.49 12.69 7.05
CA HIS A 47 -1.76 14.11 6.84
C HIS A 47 -1.26 14.60 5.48
N ILE A 48 -0.29 13.91 4.87
CA ILE A 48 0.20 14.23 3.51
C ILE A 48 -0.88 14.10 2.43
N MET A 49 -1.99 13.40 2.71
CA MET A 49 -3.12 13.23 1.79
C MET A 49 -4.22 14.29 1.98
N ILE A 50 -4.08 15.15 2.99
CA ILE A 50 -5.06 16.17 3.34
C ILE A 50 -4.56 17.53 2.90
N ASP A 51 -5.42 18.26 2.20
CA ASP A 51 -5.19 19.69 1.93
C ASP A 51 -5.84 20.53 3.04
N GLU A 52 -5.02 21.16 3.87
CA GLU A 52 -5.47 21.99 5.01
C GLU A 52 -6.24 23.26 4.57
N GLU A 53 -6.09 23.66 3.30
CA GLU A 53 -6.78 24.83 2.73
C GLU A 53 -8.28 24.56 2.49
N VAL A 54 -8.66 23.28 2.33
CA VAL A 54 -10.05 22.89 2.05
C VAL A 54 -10.75 22.50 3.36
N GLY A 55 -11.47 23.48 3.93
CA GLY A 55 -12.25 23.29 5.15
C GLY A 55 -13.40 22.29 5.00
N PHE A 56 -13.85 21.73 6.12
CA PHE A 56 -14.92 20.74 6.17
C PHE A 56 -16.29 21.37 6.44
N ASP A 57 -17.30 20.90 5.72
CA ASP A 57 -18.69 21.07 6.11
C ASP A 57 -19.14 19.83 6.92
N PHE A 58 -19.58 20.05 8.15
CA PHE A 58 -19.97 18.98 9.07
C PHE A 58 -21.19 18.18 8.56
N GLU A 59 -22.12 18.83 7.85
CA GLU A 59 -23.30 18.14 7.32
C GLU A 59 -22.91 17.14 6.23
N LYS A 60 -22.05 17.56 5.30
CA LYS A 60 -21.52 16.70 4.24
C LYS A 60 -20.69 15.56 4.82
N PHE A 61 -19.92 15.82 5.87
CA PHE A 61 -19.15 14.80 6.58
C PHE A 61 -20.05 13.69 7.13
N CYS A 62 -21.13 14.04 7.83
CA CYS A 62 -22.07 13.07 8.39
C CYS A 62 -22.77 12.23 7.30
N LEU A 63 -23.13 12.84 6.18
CA LEU A 63 -23.75 12.11 5.06
C LEU A 63 -22.77 11.14 4.39
N VAL A 64 -21.53 11.56 4.14
CA VAL A 64 -20.49 10.69 3.58
C VAL A 64 -20.13 9.56 4.54
N GLU A 65 -20.15 9.83 5.84
CA GLU A 65 -19.95 8.81 6.87
C GLU A 65 -21.01 7.71 6.81
N GLN A 66 -22.29 8.06 6.67
CA GLN A 66 -23.36 7.07 6.52
C GLN A 66 -23.12 6.18 5.29
N ILE A 67 -22.80 6.81 4.15
CA ILE A 67 -22.46 6.09 2.92
C ILE A 67 -21.25 5.15 3.14
N PHE A 68 -20.24 5.59 3.89
CA PHE A 68 -19.06 4.78 4.21
C PHE A 68 -19.39 3.56 5.09
N ILE A 69 -20.27 3.73 6.08
CA ILE A 69 -20.70 2.64 6.95
C ILE A 69 -21.47 1.60 6.14
N ASP A 70 -22.38 2.05 5.27
CA ASP A 70 -23.16 1.18 4.40
C ASP A 70 -22.26 0.46 3.40
N PHE A 71 -21.29 1.16 2.80
CA PHE A 71 -20.25 0.56 1.97
C PHE A 71 -19.50 -0.55 2.70
N CYS A 72 -19.09 -0.32 3.95
CA CYS A 72 -18.37 -1.32 4.72
C CYS A 72 -19.22 -2.58 5.01
N LYS A 73 -20.53 -2.42 5.20
CA LYS A 73 -21.45 -3.54 5.40
C LYS A 73 -21.66 -4.31 4.10
N GLU A 74 -22.08 -3.63 3.02
CA GLU A 74 -22.33 -4.27 1.73
C GLU A 74 -21.07 -4.96 1.19
N MET A 75 -19.89 -4.34 1.29
CA MET A 75 -18.64 -4.97 0.86
C MET A 75 -18.32 -6.25 1.63
N LYS A 76 -18.66 -6.29 2.92
CA LYS A 76 -18.48 -7.48 3.74
C LYS A 76 -19.46 -8.56 3.31
N GLU A 77 -20.74 -8.24 3.21
CA GLU A 77 -21.80 -9.16 2.77
C GLU A 77 -21.51 -9.77 1.39
N LEU A 78 -21.08 -8.95 0.43
CA LEU A 78 -20.68 -9.42 -0.90
C LEU A 78 -19.45 -10.32 -0.84
N THR A 79 -18.47 -9.99 0.00
CA THR A 79 -17.27 -10.82 0.14
C THR A 79 -17.62 -12.18 0.76
N ASP A 80 -18.45 -12.17 1.79
CA ASP A 80 -18.92 -13.37 2.50
C ASP A 80 -19.75 -14.25 1.53
N LEU A 81 -20.68 -13.66 0.78
CA LEU A 81 -21.47 -14.35 -0.26
C LEU A 81 -20.57 -14.98 -1.34
N GLN A 82 -19.58 -14.23 -1.85
CA GLN A 82 -18.66 -14.77 -2.86
C GLN A 82 -17.86 -15.95 -2.28
N GLN A 83 -17.52 -15.91 -1.00
CA GLN A 83 -16.81 -16.99 -0.33
C GLN A 83 -17.73 -18.20 -0.09
N GLU A 84 -18.98 -17.99 0.28
CA GLU A 84 -20.02 -19.02 0.46
C GLU A 84 -20.28 -19.77 -0.85
N ILE A 85 -20.44 -19.06 -1.97
CA ILE A 85 -20.67 -19.66 -3.29
C ILE A 85 -19.45 -20.47 -3.74
N ARG A 86 -18.23 -19.99 -3.45
CA ARG A 86 -16.99 -20.70 -3.81
C ARG A 86 -16.70 -21.88 -2.90
N SER A 87 -17.26 -21.89 -1.69
CA SER A 87 -17.08 -22.99 -0.75
C SER A 87 -17.82 -24.23 -1.25
N ARG A 88 -17.11 -25.36 -1.23
CA ARG A 88 -17.59 -26.62 -1.82
C ARG A 88 -18.73 -27.26 -1.00
N GLU A 89 -18.78 -26.97 0.29
CA GLU A 89 -19.75 -27.55 1.23
C GLU A 89 -21.12 -26.88 1.04
N THR A 90 -21.18 -25.56 1.19
CA THR A 90 -22.37 -24.73 0.94
C THR A 90 -22.86 -24.80 -0.50
N TYR A 91 -21.96 -24.83 -1.49
CA TYR A 91 -22.35 -25.02 -2.89
C TYR A 91 -23.18 -26.29 -3.10
N LYS A 92 -22.79 -27.40 -2.47
CA LYS A 92 -23.48 -28.69 -2.62
C LYS A 92 -24.87 -28.70 -1.98
N GLU A 93 -25.08 -27.92 -0.93
CA GLU A 93 -26.32 -27.91 -0.15
C GLU A 93 -27.36 -26.94 -0.73
N GLU A 94 -26.94 -25.76 -1.19
CA GLU A 94 -27.88 -24.68 -1.56
C GLU A 94 -27.86 -24.29 -3.05
N TYR A 95 -26.74 -24.50 -3.74
CA TYR A 95 -26.50 -23.93 -5.08
C TYR A 95 -26.35 -24.98 -6.18
N ALA A 96 -26.33 -26.27 -5.85
CA ALA A 96 -26.15 -27.38 -6.78
C ALA A 96 -27.27 -27.47 -7.85
N ASP A 97 -28.49 -27.04 -7.50
CA ASP A 97 -29.65 -27.03 -8.40
C ASP A 97 -29.68 -25.78 -9.31
N ILE A 98 -28.94 -24.73 -8.97
CA ILE A 98 -29.02 -23.40 -9.63
C ILE A 98 -27.86 -23.20 -10.61
N MET A 99 -26.66 -23.65 -10.27
CA MET A 99 -25.45 -23.41 -11.07
C MET A 99 -24.47 -24.57 -11.01
N SER A 100 -23.65 -24.72 -12.06
CA SER A 100 -22.58 -25.72 -12.10
C SER A 100 -21.44 -25.37 -11.15
N TYR A 101 -20.72 -26.38 -10.65
CA TYR A 101 -19.62 -26.20 -9.72
C TYR A 101 -18.48 -25.38 -10.34
N ALA A 102 -18.29 -25.51 -11.66
CA ALA A 102 -17.33 -24.71 -12.39
C ALA A 102 -17.69 -23.22 -12.32
N ASP A 103 -18.96 -22.89 -12.53
CA ASP A 103 -19.45 -21.51 -12.51
C ASP A 103 -19.37 -20.91 -11.10
N ALA A 104 -19.75 -21.68 -10.07
CA ALA A 104 -19.64 -21.26 -8.68
C ALA A 104 -18.17 -21.01 -8.25
N LYS A 105 -17.23 -21.85 -8.70
CA LYS A 105 -15.81 -21.71 -8.38
C LYS A 105 -15.20 -20.44 -8.98
N TYR A 106 -15.61 -20.08 -10.19
CA TYR A 106 -15.13 -18.88 -10.88
C TYR A 106 -16.04 -17.67 -10.68
N PHE A 107 -17.12 -17.79 -9.90
CA PHE A 107 -18.02 -16.69 -9.60
C PHE A 107 -17.25 -15.52 -8.99
N THR A 108 -17.42 -14.36 -9.61
CA THR A 108 -16.85 -13.09 -9.17
C THR A 108 -17.95 -12.05 -9.20
N ILE A 109 -18.10 -11.33 -8.11
CA ILE A 109 -18.98 -10.18 -8.05
C ILE A 109 -18.40 -9.07 -8.92
N ASP A 110 -19.27 -8.33 -9.62
CA ASP A 110 -18.86 -7.14 -10.36
C ASP A 110 -18.55 -6.00 -9.40
N TRP A 111 -17.33 -6.02 -8.87
CA TRP A 111 -16.85 -4.99 -7.94
C TRP A 111 -16.79 -3.60 -8.57
N ALA A 112 -16.62 -3.49 -9.89
CA ALA A 112 -16.53 -2.20 -10.56
C ALA A 112 -17.87 -1.46 -10.47
N TYR A 113 -18.97 -2.16 -10.74
CA TYR A 113 -20.32 -1.61 -10.60
C TYR A 113 -20.58 -1.04 -9.19
N TYR A 114 -20.26 -1.80 -8.14
CA TYR A 114 -20.46 -1.33 -6.77
C TYR A 114 -19.56 -0.12 -6.45
N TYR A 115 -18.30 -0.12 -6.88
CA TYR A 115 -17.43 1.04 -6.66
C TYR A 115 -17.95 2.30 -7.35
N ASP A 116 -18.47 2.17 -8.58
CA ASP A 116 -19.04 3.30 -9.32
C ASP A 116 -20.35 3.79 -8.69
N LEU A 117 -21.19 2.88 -8.19
CA LEU A 117 -22.41 3.25 -7.44
C LEU A 117 -22.07 4.14 -6.24
N TYR A 118 -21.11 3.72 -5.42
CA TYR A 118 -20.70 4.48 -4.24
C TYR A 118 -19.94 5.76 -4.58
N ARG A 119 -19.13 5.74 -5.65
CA ARG A 119 -18.50 6.95 -6.20
C ARG A 119 -19.55 7.99 -6.58
N ASN A 120 -20.59 7.58 -7.30
CA ASN A 120 -21.67 8.47 -7.71
C ASN A 120 -22.48 8.99 -6.52
N ARG A 121 -22.78 8.15 -5.52
CA ARG A 121 -23.45 8.59 -4.27
C ARG A 121 -22.62 9.62 -3.52
N CYS A 122 -21.31 9.43 -3.40
CA CYS A 122 -20.42 10.38 -2.75
C CYS A 122 -20.31 11.70 -3.53
N LEU A 123 -20.22 11.65 -4.86
CA LEU A 123 -20.18 12.84 -5.71
C LEU A 123 -21.49 13.63 -5.70
N ALA A 124 -22.63 12.96 -5.52
CA ALA A 124 -23.92 13.61 -5.39
C ALA A 124 -24.03 14.44 -4.09
N VAL A 125 -23.39 13.99 -3.00
CA VAL A 125 -23.36 14.69 -1.71
C VAL A 125 -22.26 15.75 -1.69
N CYS A 126 -21.07 15.43 -2.20
CA CYS A 126 -19.91 16.30 -2.21
C CYS A 126 -19.32 16.36 -3.64
N PRO A 127 -19.71 17.38 -4.43
CA PRO A 127 -19.19 17.55 -5.78
C PRO A 127 -17.69 17.92 -5.82
N ASP A 128 -17.19 18.52 -4.74
CA ASP A 128 -15.79 18.89 -4.62
C ASP A 128 -14.93 17.67 -4.25
N ARG A 129 -14.03 17.30 -5.18
CA ARG A 129 -13.18 16.12 -5.08
C ARG A 129 -12.15 16.25 -3.97
N ARG A 130 -11.62 17.45 -3.73
CA ARG A 130 -10.59 17.70 -2.70
C ARG A 130 -11.20 17.60 -1.30
N MET A 131 -12.38 18.17 -1.12
CA MET A 131 -13.17 18.03 0.12
C MET A 131 -13.53 16.56 0.38
N LEU A 132 -14.02 15.84 -0.65
CA LEU A 132 -14.35 14.42 -0.52
C LEU A 132 -13.13 13.57 -0.13
N ALA A 133 -11.96 13.86 -0.69
CA ALA A 133 -10.70 13.20 -0.33
C ALA A 133 -10.32 13.43 1.13
N ASN A 134 -10.37 14.68 1.60
CA ASN A 134 -10.10 14.99 3.00
C ASN A 134 -11.06 14.25 3.95
N ILE A 135 -12.35 14.18 3.61
CA ILE A 135 -13.37 13.44 4.39
C ILE A 135 -13.06 11.94 4.38
N ALA A 136 -12.73 11.36 3.22
CA ALA A 136 -12.43 9.94 3.11
C ALA A 136 -11.18 9.52 3.92
N VAL A 137 -10.13 10.35 3.89
CA VAL A 137 -8.89 10.11 4.65
C VAL A 137 -9.15 10.19 6.16
N THR A 138 -9.86 11.23 6.62
CA THR A 138 -10.21 11.39 8.03
C THR A 138 -11.10 10.25 8.53
N LEU A 139 -12.08 9.79 7.75
CA LEU A 139 -12.88 8.62 8.09
C LEU A 139 -12.03 7.34 8.21
N CYS A 140 -11.14 7.09 7.25
CA CYS A 140 -10.38 5.84 7.20
C CYS A 140 -9.21 5.77 8.19
N TYR A 141 -8.55 6.89 8.50
CA TYR A 141 -7.36 6.91 9.37
C TYR A 141 -7.64 7.43 10.78
N GLN A 142 -8.53 8.42 10.94
CA GLN A 142 -8.80 9.02 12.25
C GLN A 142 -10.00 8.36 12.95
N LYS A 143 -11.14 8.23 12.27
CA LYS A 143 -12.37 7.73 12.91
C LYS A 143 -12.47 6.20 12.93
N TYR A 144 -12.09 5.55 11.83
CA TYR A 144 -12.23 4.10 11.65
C TYR A 144 -10.94 3.41 11.15
N PRO A 145 -9.84 3.43 11.91
CA PRO A 145 -8.54 2.91 11.48
C PRO A 145 -8.52 1.41 11.10
N GLY A 146 -9.46 0.63 11.65
CA GLY A 146 -9.60 -0.81 11.40
C GLY A 146 -10.59 -1.19 10.29
N LYS A 147 -11.27 -0.22 9.65
CA LYS A 147 -12.25 -0.49 8.57
C LYS A 147 -11.57 -0.55 7.20
N ASN A 148 -12.38 -0.80 6.17
CA ASN A 148 -11.90 -1.04 4.81
C ASN A 148 -11.33 0.24 4.16
N LYS A 149 -10.00 0.35 4.13
CA LYS A 149 -9.26 1.45 3.50
C LYS A 149 -9.38 1.49 1.97
N LYS A 150 -9.95 0.46 1.33
CA LYS A 150 -10.19 0.47 -0.12
C LYS A 150 -11.17 1.57 -0.53
N PHE A 151 -12.09 1.98 0.36
CA PHE A 151 -13.05 3.04 0.09
C PHE A 151 -12.36 4.32 -0.39
N MET A 152 -11.37 4.78 0.37
CA MET A 152 -10.59 5.99 0.08
C MET A 152 -9.99 5.96 -1.34
N TRP A 153 -9.33 4.85 -1.71
CA TRP A 153 -8.68 4.71 -3.01
C TRP A 153 -9.62 4.43 -4.18
N ARG A 154 -10.81 3.87 -3.94
CA ARG A 154 -11.77 3.58 -5.02
C ARG A 154 -12.69 4.77 -5.30
N VAL A 155 -13.11 5.45 -4.24
CA VAL A 155 -14.08 6.53 -4.31
C VAL A 155 -13.42 7.89 -4.49
N ALA A 156 -12.34 8.18 -3.74
CA ALA A 156 -11.76 9.52 -3.65
C ALA A 156 -10.32 9.63 -4.17
N ALA A 157 -9.82 8.64 -4.93
CA ALA A 157 -8.43 8.65 -5.44
C ALA A 157 -8.07 9.93 -6.19
N ASP A 158 -8.97 10.42 -7.05
CA ASP A 158 -8.70 11.59 -7.90
C ASP A 158 -8.43 12.84 -7.03
N GLY A 159 -9.24 13.06 -5.99
CA GLY A 159 -9.04 14.17 -5.05
C GLY A 159 -7.80 14.01 -4.17
N ILE A 160 -7.44 12.78 -3.79
CA ILE A 160 -6.22 12.53 -3.00
C ILE A 160 -4.98 12.87 -3.82
N LEU A 161 -4.97 12.51 -5.09
CA LEU A 161 -3.86 12.84 -5.99
C LEU A 161 -3.74 14.35 -6.21
N GLU A 162 -4.86 15.08 -6.26
CA GLU A 162 -4.86 16.55 -6.31
C GLU A 162 -4.34 17.17 -5.00
N ASN A 163 -4.60 16.55 -3.85
CA ASN A 163 -4.15 17.04 -2.55
C ASN A 163 -2.64 16.82 -2.29
N ILE A 164 -2.05 15.77 -2.88
CA ILE A 164 -0.63 15.46 -2.68
C ILE A 164 0.22 16.47 -3.47
N LYS A 165 0.75 17.48 -2.77
CA LYS A 165 1.67 18.47 -3.32
C LYS A 165 3.08 17.87 -3.45
N ALA A 166 3.77 18.16 -4.55
CA ALA A 166 5.17 17.78 -4.71
C ALA A 166 6.02 18.55 -3.69
N VAL A 167 6.88 17.83 -2.97
CA VAL A 167 7.82 18.42 -2.02
C VAL A 167 9.18 18.55 -2.69
N ASP A 168 9.86 19.66 -2.46
CA ASP A 168 11.24 19.83 -2.90
C ASP A 168 12.16 18.85 -2.15
N ILE A 169 12.84 17.99 -2.90
CA ILE A 169 13.76 16.99 -2.34
C ILE A 169 15.18 17.44 -2.60
N GLU A 170 16.00 17.50 -1.55
CA GLU A 170 17.44 17.67 -1.68
C GLU A 170 18.10 16.33 -2.04
N LEU A 171 18.70 16.24 -3.22
CA LEU A 171 19.45 15.06 -3.64
C LEU A 171 20.95 15.27 -3.43
N PRO A 172 21.67 14.22 -2.96
CA PRO A 172 23.12 14.29 -2.86
C PRO A 172 23.75 14.23 -4.26
N VAL A 173 24.46 15.29 -4.64
CA VAL A 173 25.17 15.38 -5.92
C VAL A 173 26.66 15.38 -5.65
N LYS A 174 27.40 14.66 -6.49
CA LYS A 174 28.85 14.54 -6.33
C LYS A 174 29.51 15.90 -6.58
N ASP A 175 30.14 16.44 -5.55
CA ASP A 175 30.83 17.72 -5.59
C ASP A 175 32.21 17.60 -4.94
N ARG A 176 33.24 18.15 -5.57
CA ARG A 176 34.62 18.13 -5.06
C ARG A 176 34.76 18.94 -3.76
N ASN A 177 33.91 19.95 -3.57
CA ASN A 177 33.88 20.78 -2.37
C ASN A 177 32.70 20.48 -1.44
N GLY A 178 31.97 19.38 -1.70
CA GLY A 178 30.82 18.99 -0.90
C GLY A 178 31.16 18.74 0.57
N SER A 179 30.26 19.15 1.46
CA SER A 179 30.41 19.03 2.92
C SER A 179 30.33 17.59 3.41
N TYR A 180 29.69 16.69 2.66
CA TYR A 180 29.50 15.30 3.05
C TYR A 180 30.54 14.38 2.41
N PHE A 181 31.34 13.68 3.21
CA PHE A 181 32.32 12.72 2.75
C PHE A 181 31.80 11.28 2.92
N TYR A 182 31.71 10.55 1.82
CA TYR A 182 31.22 9.16 1.81
C TYR A 182 31.98 8.33 0.76
N LEU A 183 32.50 7.17 1.16
CA LEU A 183 33.25 6.23 0.31
C LEU A 183 34.36 6.90 -0.53
N GLY A 184 35.14 7.81 0.06
CA GLY A 184 36.25 8.47 -0.63
C GLY A 184 35.82 9.59 -1.60
N LYS A 185 34.52 9.91 -1.68
CA LYS A 185 33.96 10.97 -2.52
C LYS A 185 33.25 12.00 -1.67
N ARG A 186 33.26 13.25 -2.14
CA ARG A 186 32.53 14.36 -1.52
C ARG A 186 31.21 14.60 -2.26
N TYR A 187 30.19 14.99 -1.51
CA TYR A 187 28.83 15.24 -1.98
C TYR A 187 28.31 16.55 -1.39
N GLY A 188 27.66 17.34 -2.24
CA GLY A 188 26.83 18.48 -1.85
C GLY A 188 25.35 18.08 -1.90
N LYS A 189 24.48 18.97 -1.44
CA LYS A 189 23.04 18.82 -1.57
C LYS A 189 22.53 19.79 -2.63
N GLU A 190 21.77 19.29 -3.59
CA GLU A 190 21.15 20.11 -4.63
C GLU A 190 19.63 19.94 -4.55
N LEU A 191 18.89 21.04 -4.62
CA LEU A 191 17.42 21.03 -4.65
C LEU A 191 16.95 20.47 -5.99
N TRP A 192 16.27 19.34 -5.93
CA TRP A 192 15.70 18.68 -7.09
C TRP A 192 14.31 19.23 -7.40
N ASN A 193 14.23 20.09 -8.41
CA ASN A 193 12.96 20.59 -8.94
C ASN A 193 12.40 19.63 -10.01
N TYR A 194 11.18 19.13 -9.80
CA TYR A 194 10.52 18.20 -10.72
C TYR A 194 10.23 18.82 -12.11
N ASP A 195 9.94 20.12 -12.18
CA ASP A 195 9.53 20.83 -13.41
C ASP A 195 10.63 20.99 -14.46
N LYS A 196 11.91 20.76 -14.11
CA LYS A 196 13.04 20.99 -15.03
C LYS A 196 13.22 19.90 -16.10
N ARG A 197 12.38 18.86 -16.16
CA ARG A 197 12.53 17.77 -17.14
C ARG A 197 11.89 18.02 -18.51
N ASP A 198 10.92 18.93 -18.63
CA ASP A 198 10.25 19.17 -19.91
C ASP A 198 11.07 20.02 -20.90
N ASN A 199 12.22 20.55 -20.49
CA ASN A 199 13.09 21.39 -21.32
C ASN A 199 14.42 20.72 -21.74
N ARG A 200 14.51 19.39 -21.71
CA ARG A 200 15.63 18.67 -22.37
C ARG A 200 15.15 18.11 -23.71
N SER A 201 15.05 19.02 -24.69
CA SER A 201 15.12 18.70 -26.12
C SER A 201 16.57 18.50 -26.54
#